data_AF-O22686-F1
#
_entry.id   AF-O22686-F1
#
_cell.length_a   1.000
_cell.length_b   1.000
_cell.length_c   1.000
_cell.angle_alpha   90.00
_cell.angle_beta   90.00
_cell.angle_gamma   90.00
#
_symmetry.space_group_name_H-M   'P 1'
#
loop_
_entity.id
_entity.type
_entity.pdbx_description
1 polymer ?
#
loop_
_entity_poly.entity_id
_entity_poly.type
_entity_poly.pdbx_seq_one_letter_code
_entity_poly.pdbx_strand_id
1 'polypeptide(L)'
;MCLFSFSNLVLIVVDLDFFRLGRGGTSGNKFRMSLGLPVAATVNCADNTGAKNLYIISVKGIKGRLNRLPSACVGDMVMATVKKGKPDLRKKVLPAVIVRQRKPWRRKDGVFMYFEDNAGVIVNPKGEMKGSAITGPIGKECADLWPRIASAANAIV
;
A
#
# COMPACT_ATOMS: atom_id res chain seq x y z
N MET A 1 4.86 -23.84 -2.70
CA MET A 1 5.61 -23.40 -3.89
C MET A 1 4.70 -23.54 -5.10
N CYS A 2 4.12 -22.45 -5.60
CA CYS A 2 3.38 -22.49 -6.86
C CYS A 2 4.27 -21.80 -7.90
N LEU A 3 5.02 -22.62 -8.64
CA LEU A 3 5.83 -22.17 -9.76
C LEU A 3 4.89 -21.82 -10.90
N PHE A 4 4.52 -20.54 -11.02
CA PHE A 4 3.93 -20.05 -12.26
C PHE A 4 5.05 -19.93 -13.29
N SER A 5 5.24 -20.99 -14.07
CA SER A 5 6.09 -20.98 -15.25
C SER A 5 5.39 -20.16 -16.33
N PHE A 6 5.87 -18.93 -16.55
CA PHE A 6 5.63 -18.22 -17.80
C PHE A 6 6.98 -18.07 -18.50
N SER A 7 7.02 -18.68 -19.68
CA SER A 7 8.10 -18.60 -20.66
C SER A 7 8.58 -17.16 -20.83
N ASN A 8 9.88 -16.95 -20.61
CA ASN A 8 10.60 -15.71 -20.87
C ASN A 8 10.04 -14.43 -20.21
N LEU A 9 9.99 -14.38 -18.88
CA LEU A 9 10.01 -13.11 -18.16
C LEU A 9 10.53 -13.34 -16.73
N VAL A 10 11.39 -12.43 -16.27
CA VAL A 10 12.00 -12.39 -14.93
C VAL A 10 11.12 -13.05 -13.88
N LEU A 11 11.64 -14.13 -13.27
CA LEU A 11 11.05 -14.84 -12.14
C LEU A 11 10.93 -13.85 -10.97
N ILE A 12 9.88 -13.05 -10.95
CA ILE A 12 9.49 -12.32 -9.75
C ILE A 12 8.92 -13.40 -8.85
N VAL A 13 9.76 -13.98 -7.98
CA VAL A 13 9.30 -14.76 -6.85
C VAL A 13 8.47 -13.80 -6.00
N VAL A 14 7.16 -13.73 -6.28
CA VAL A 14 6.21 -13.15 -5.34
C VAL A 14 6.15 -14.19 -4.25
N ASP A 15 6.88 -13.96 -3.16
CA ASP A 15 6.88 -14.87 -2.02
C ASP A 15 5.44 -15.11 -1.59
N LEU A 16 4.90 -16.29 -1.94
CA LEU A 16 3.51 -16.70 -1.64
C LEU A 16 3.29 -16.73 -0.12
N ASP A 17 4.36 -16.82 0.66
CA ASP A 17 4.33 -16.76 2.11
C ASP A 17 3.87 -15.40 2.64
N PHE A 18 4.06 -14.31 1.90
CA PHE A 18 3.52 -13.00 2.28
C PHE A 18 1.99 -12.96 2.31
N PHE A 19 1.33 -13.71 1.42
CA PHE A 19 -0.13 -13.84 1.41
C PHE A 19 -0.65 -14.77 2.52
N ARG A 20 0.21 -15.66 3.04
CA ARG A 20 -0.11 -16.59 4.13
C ARG A 20 0.14 -15.99 5.51
N LEU A 21 1.05 -15.01 5.62
CA LEU A 21 1.17 -14.18 6.82
C LEU A 21 -0.16 -13.48 7.07
N GLY A 22 -0.71 -13.60 8.29
CA GLY A 22 -1.97 -13.00 8.72
C GLY A 22 -2.01 -11.46 8.61
N ARG A 23 -2.85 -10.78 9.39
CA ARG A 23 -2.90 -9.30 9.42
C ARG A 23 -1.67 -8.70 10.12
N GLY A 24 -0.46 -9.12 9.73
CA GLY A 24 0.81 -8.77 10.34
C GLY A 24 0.98 -7.27 10.46
N GLY A 25 0.87 -6.77 11.68
CA GLY A 25 1.05 -5.37 12.06
C GLY A 25 -0.18 -4.46 11.96
N THR A 26 -1.30 -4.92 11.39
CA THR A 26 -2.52 -4.10 11.32
C THR A 26 -3.28 -4.17 12.65
N SER A 27 -3.48 -3.03 13.31
CA SER A 27 -4.37 -2.94 14.47
C SER A 27 -5.82 -2.79 14.05
N GLY A 28 -6.70 -3.65 14.57
CA GLY A 28 -8.15 -3.47 14.48
C GLY A 28 -8.80 -3.78 13.13
N ASN A 29 -10.06 -3.32 13.00
CA ASN A 29 -10.89 -3.53 11.81
C ASN A 29 -11.06 -2.22 11.04
N LYS A 30 -10.74 -2.27 9.76
CA LYS A 30 -10.92 -1.16 8.84
C LYS A 30 -12.38 -0.96 8.47
N PHE A 31 -12.85 0.29 8.54
CA PHE A 31 -14.17 0.67 8.03
C PHE A 31 -14.20 0.62 6.49
N ARG A 32 -15.34 0.24 5.91
CA ARG A 32 -15.49 0.12 4.46
C ARG A 32 -15.46 1.51 3.81
N MET A 33 -14.47 1.75 2.96
CA MET A 33 -14.30 2.99 2.22
C MET A 33 -14.38 2.76 0.70
N SER A 34 -14.53 3.85 -0.04
CA SER A 34 -14.44 3.86 -1.50
C SER A 34 -13.05 3.37 -1.94
N LEU A 35 -13.01 2.30 -2.73
CA LEU A 35 -11.77 1.82 -3.35
C LEU A 35 -11.40 2.73 -4.52
N GLY A 36 -10.21 3.33 -4.50
CA GLY A 36 -9.78 4.30 -5.51
C GLY A 36 -8.52 3.91 -6.26
N LEU A 37 -7.84 2.83 -5.85
CA LEU A 37 -6.55 2.42 -6.39
C LEU A 37 -6.63 0.96 -6.87
N PRO A 38 -7.02 0.69 -8.13
CA PRO A 38 -6.95 -0.65 -8.68
C PRO A 38 -5.49 -1.12 -8.83
N VAL A 39 -5.31 -2.43 -9.03
CA VAL A 39 -4.03 -2.96 -9.54
C VAL A 39 -3.62 -2.24 -10.83
N ALA A 40 -2.31 -2.17 -11.08
CA ALA A 40 -1.69 -1.35 -12.12
C ALA A 40 -1.73 0.18 -11.92
N ALA A 41 -2.34 0.67 -10.83
CA ALA A 41 -2.22 2.08 -10.47
C ALA A 41 -0.78 2.41 -10.04
N THR A 42 -0.29 3.59 -10.46
CA THR A 42 0.97 4.16 -9.98
C THR A 42 0.66 5.25 -8.95
N VAL A 43 1.29 5.17 -7.78
CA VAL A 43 1.15 6.12 -6.68
C VAL A 43 2.50 6.70 -6.30
N ASN A 44 2.49 7.88 -5.69
CA ASN A 44 3.70 8.52 -5.20
C ASN A 44 4.20 7.78 -3.94
N CYS A 45 5.51 7.77 -3.74
CA CYS A 45 6.08 7.32 -2.48
C CYS A 45 6.17 8.50 -1.52
N ALA A 46 5.58 8.34 -0.32
CA ALA A 46 5.58 9.38 0.71
C ALA A 46 6.73 9.22 1.71
N ASP A 47 7.65 8.28 1.53
CA ASP A 47 8.73 8.02 2.48
C ASP A 47 10.10 8.47 1.94
N ASN A 48 11.08 8.53 2.85
CA ASN A 48 12.47 8.87 2.53
C ASN A 48 13.33 7.66 2.12
N THR A 49 12.75 6.51 1.77
CA THR A 49 13.52 5.30 1.37
C THR A 49 14.29 5.52 0.06
N GLY A 50 13.86 6.51 -0.75
CA GLY A 50 14.45 6.84 -2.05
C GLY A 50 13.70 6.23 -3.24
N ALA A 51 12.50 5.71 -3.01
CA ALA A 51 11.53 5.45 -4.06
C ALA A 51 10.77 6.75 -4.39
N LYS A 52 10.43 6.96 -5.66
CA LYS A 52 9.59 8.09 -6.10
C LYS A 52 8.19 7.62 -6.46
N ASN A 53 8.10 6.54 -7.25
CA ASN A 53 6.83 6.01 -7.75
C ASN A 53 6.71 4.52 -7.41
N LEU A 54 5.57 4.15 -6.84
CA LEU A 54 5.17 2.78 -6.52
C LEU A 54 4.11 2.32 -7.51
N TYR A 55 4.27 1.12 -8.05
CA TYR A 55 3.33 0.49 -8.97
C TYR A 55 2.67 -0.70 -8.30
N ILE A 56 1.35 -0.65 -8.14
CA ILE A 56 0.57 -1.65 -7.41
C ILE A 56 0.40 -2.91 -8.27
N ILE A 57 0.79 -4.05 -7.72
CA ILE A 57 0.67 -5.36 -8.37
C ILE A 57 -0.54 -6.12 -7.80
N SER A 58 -0.70 -6.11 -6.48
CA SER A 58 -1.76 -6.82 -5.80
C SER A 58 -2.11 -6.18 -4.47
N VAL A 59 -3.30 -6.48 -3.96
CA VAL A 59 -3.79 -5.98 -2.66
C VAL A 59 -3.94 -7.15 -1.70
N LYS A 60 -3.43 -7.01 -0.47
CA LYS A 60 -3.51 -8.05 0.54
C LYS A 60 -4.94 -8.19 1.07
N GLY A 61 -5.37 -9.43 1.34
CA GLY A 61 -6.68 -9.69 1.98
C GLY A 61 -7.89 -9.61 1.05
N ILE A 62 -7.69 -9.45 -0.27
CA ILE A 62 -8.79 -9.46 -1.24
C ILE A 62 -8.97 -10.86 -1.82
N LYS A 63 -10.19 -11.39 -1.72
CA LYS A 63 -10.58 -12.60 -2.44
C LYS A 63 -10.75 -12.30 -3.93
N GLY A 64 -10.09 -13.10 -4.77
CA GLY A 64 -10.28 -13.06 -6.21
C GLY A 64 -11.75 -13.27 -6.60
N ARG A 65 -12.20 -12.56 -7.63
CA ARG A 65 -13.49 -12.79 -8.29
C ARG A 65 -13.30 -12.56 -9.78
N LEU A 66 -13.97 -13.39 -10.58
CA LEU A 66 -13.95 -13.28 -12.03
C LEU A 66 -14.28 -11.83 -12.47
N ASN A 67 -13.46 -11.29 -13.38
CA ASN A 67 -13.60 -9.95 -13.96
C ASN A 67 -13.58 -8.78 -12.96
N ARG A 68 -13.07 -8.98 -11.74
CA ARG A 68 -12.91 -7.91 -10.76
C ARG A 68 -11.44 -7.66 -10.46
N LEU A 69 -10.99 -6.45 -10.79
CA LEU A 69 -9.65 -5.98 -10.42
C LEU A 69 -9.58 -5.76 -8.89
N PRO A 70 -8.60 -6.37 -8.19
CA PRO A 70 -8.32 -6.03 -6.81
C PRO A 70 -8.03 -4.53 -6.71
N SER A 71 -8.58 -3.87 -5.69
CA SER A 71 -8.46 -2.43 -5.51
C SER A 71 -8.24 -2.09 -4.05
N ALA A 72 -7.43 -1.08 -3.79
CA ALA A 72 -7.05 -0.60 -2.47
C ALA A 72 -7.66 0.77 -2.17
N CYS A 73 -7.70 1.09 -0.88
CA CYS A 73 -7.96 2.42 -0.34
C CYS A 73 -7.00 2.71 0.82
N VAL A 74 -7.09 3.91 1.39
CA VAL A 74 -6.25 4.36 2.52
C VAL A 74 -6.18 3.32 3.64
N GLY A 75 -4.98 2.97 4.09
CA GLY A 75 -4.71 1.97 5.13
C GLY A 75 -4.60 0.53 4.63
N ASP A 76 -4.86 0.23 3.36
CA ASP A 76 -4.62 -1.11 2.81
C ASP A 76 -3.14 -1.37 2.54
N MET A 77 -2.73 -2.60 2.82
CA MET A 77 -1.42 -3.13 2.44
C MET A 77 -1.48 -3.71 1.03
N VAL A 78 -0.56 -3.25 0.18
CA VAL A 78 -0.42 -3.63 -1.22
C VAL A 78 0.98 -4.16 -1.49
N MET A 79 1.12 -5.03 -2.49
CA MET A 79 2.42 -5.37 -3.06
C MET A 79 2.69 -4.41 -4.21
N ALA A 80 3.85 -3.74 -4.15
CA ALA A 80 4.22 -2.75 -5.12
C ALA A 80 5.66 -2.96 -5.61
N THR A 81 5.93 -2.45 -6.82
CA THR A 81 7.29 -2.32 -7.35
C THR A 81 7.67 -0.86 -7.48
N VAL A 82 8.94 -0.54 -7.26
CA VAL A 82 9.45 0.81 -7.49
C VAL A 82 9.74 0.99 -8.97
N LYS A 83 9.02 1.91 -9.63
CA LYS A 83 9.25 2.24 -11.06
C LYS A 83 10.36 3.27 -11.23
N LYS A 84 10.31 4.33 -10.41
CA LYS A 84 11.30 5.42 -10.38
C LYS A 84 11.85 5.54 -8.96
N GLY A 85 13.17 5.62 -8.81
CA GLY A 85 13.84 5.68 -7.51
C GLY A 85 15.26 5.09 -7.57
N LYS A 86 15.85 4.87 -6.39
CA LYS A 86 17.17 4.24 -6.24
C LYS A 86 17.22 2.86 -6.95
N PRO A 87 18.31 2.54 -7.66
CA PRO A 87 18.44 1.28 -8.40
C PRO A 87 18.29 0.04 -7.51
N ASP A 88 18.74 0.10 -6.26
CA ASP A 88 18.70 -1.02 -5.31
C ASP A 88 17.30 -1.48 -4.92
N LEU A 89 16.32 -0.57 -5.02
CA LEU A 89 14.91 -0.81 -4.71
C LEU A 89 14.09 -1.16 -5.94
N ARG A 90 14.59 -0.83 -7.14
CA ARG A 90 13.92 -1.15 -8.40
C ARG A 90 13.98 -2.65 -8.64
N LYS A 91 13.03 -3.17 -9.43
CA LYS A 91 12.90 -4.59 -9.81
C LYS A 91 12.63 -5.56 -8.66
N LYS A 92 12.48 -5.07 -7.42
CA LYS A 92 12.04 -5.85 -6.26
C LYS A 92 10.56 -5.60 -5.99
N VAL A 93 9.86 -6.63 -5.53
CA VAL A 93 8.50 -6.50 -5.01
C VAL A 93 8.60 -6.23 -3.52
N LEU A 94 7.96 -5.16 -3.07
CA LEU A 94 7.98 -4.71 -1.69
C LEU A 94 6.54 -4.49 -1.23
N PRO A 95 6.21 -4.81 0.02
CA PRO A 95 4.94 -4.41 0.58
C PRO A 95 4.94 -2.89 0.83
N ALA A 96 3.79 -2.28 0.62
CA ALA A 96 3.56 -0.87 0.86
C ALA A 96 2.16 -0.65 1.46
N VAL A 97 1.99 0.41 2.23
CA VAL A 97 0.69 0.82 2.78
C VAL A 97 0.26 2.11 2.10
N ILE A 98 -1.00 2.17 1.66
CA ILE A 98 -1.58 3.39 1.07
C ILE A 98 -1.88 4.39 2.19
N VAL A 99 -1.34 5.60 2.12
CA VAL A 99 -1.52 6.64 3.15
C VAL A 99 -2.45 7.76 2.70
N ARG A 100 -2.53 8.02 1.39
CA ARG A 100 -3.34 9.09 0.78
C ARG A 100 -4.05 8.60 -0.47
N GLN A 101 -5.25 9.12 -0.70
CA GLN A 101 -6.11 8.78 -1.82
C GLN A 101 -6.86 10.02 -2.32
N ARG A 102 -6.87 10.23 -3.64
CA ARG A 102 -7.57 11.33 -4.30
C ARG A 102 -9.07 11.09 -4.48
N LYS A 103 -9.48 9.83 -4.64
CA LYS A 103 -10.90 9.47 -4.73
C LYS A 103 -11.55 9.71 -3.36
N PRO A 104 -12.63 10.51 -3.27
CA PRO A 104 -13.27 10.82 -1.99
C PRO A 104 -13.92 9.60 -1.35
N TRP A 105 -13.89 9.55 -0.01
CA TRP A 105 -14.62 8.59 0.80
C TRP A 105 -15.37 9.30 1.92
N ARG A 106 -16.41 8.63 2.42
CA ARG A 106 -17.26 9.13 3.50
C ARG A 106 -16.78 8.59 4.85
N ARG A 107 -16.60 9.47 5.82
CA ARG A 107 -16.33 9.13 7.22
C ARG A 107 -17.62 8.88 8.00
N LYS A 108 -17.48 8.35 9.22
CA LYS A 108 -18.62 8.00 10.08
C LYS A 108 -19.43 9.22 10.52
N ASP A 109 -18.78 10.37 10.65
CA ASP A 109 -19.38 11.68 10.93
C ASP A 109 -20.16 12.25 9.74
N GLY A 110 -20.06 11.63 8.55
CA GLY A 110 -20.75 12.08 7.34
C GLY A 110 -19.92 13.00 6.44
N VAL A 111 -18.72 13.40 6.87
CA VAL A 111 -17.84 14.26 6.08
C VAL A 111 -17.20 13.46 4.94
N PHE A 112 -17.10 14.07 3.76
CA PHE A 112 -16.34 13.52 2.64
C PHE A 112 -14.91 14.04 2.70
N MET A 113 -13.96 13.10 2.68
CA MET A 113 -12.53 13.40 2.74
C MET A 113 -11.85 12.97 1.44
N TYR A 114 -10.88 13.75 0.97
CA TYR A 114 -9.98 13.40 -0.14
C TYR A 114 -8.63 14.10 0.02
N PHE A 115 -7.59 13.55 -0.59
CA PHE A 115 -6.27 14.17 -0.68
C PHE A 115 -6.00 14.69 -2.09
N GLU A 116 -4.99 15.56 -2.22
CA GLU A 116 -4.54 16.08 -3.51
C GLU A 116 -4.01 14.96 -4.42
N ASP A 117 -3.21 14.06 -3.86
CA ASP A 117 -2.52 12.98 -4.56
C ASP A 117 -2.77 11.59 -3.96
N ASN A 118 -2.35 10.58 -4.70
CA ASN A 118 -2.33 9.20 -4.22
C ASN A 118 -0.90 8.87 -3.78
N ALA A 119 -0.73 8.44 -2.53
CA ALA A 119 0.59 8.15 -1.99
C ALA A 119 0.60 6.90 -1.11
N GLY A 120 1.76 6.24 -1.07
CA GLY A 120 2.01 5.07 -0.24
C GLY A 120 3.41 5.08 0.38
N VAL A 121 3.58 4.30 1.44
CA VAL A 121 4.82 4.14 2.22
C VAL A 121 5.28 2.69 2.12
N ILE A 122 6.57 2.47 1.90
CA ILE A 122 7.15 1.12 1.84
C ILE A 122 7.26 0.57 3.27
N VAL A 123 6.81 -0.67 3.44
CA VAL A 123 6.85 -1.38 4.72
C VAL A 123 7.54 -2.73 4.57
N ASN A 124 7.84 -3.34 5.70
CA ASN A 124 8.24 -4.72 5.81
C ASN A 124 7.00 -5.62 5.92
N PRO A 125 7.16 -6.95 5.75
CA PRO A 125 6.04 -7.89 5.92
C PRO A 125 5.34 -7.85 7.28
N LYS A 126 6.03 -7.36 8.31
CA LYS A 126 5.50 -7.16 9.66
C LYS A 126 4.67 -5.88 9.83
N GLY A 127 4.62 -5.01 8.80
CA GLY A 127 3.94 -3.72 8.87
C GLY A 127 4.80 -2.57 9.39
N GLU A 128 6.09 -2.80 9.59
CA GLU A 128 7.03 -1.76 10.02
C GLU A 128 7.50 -0.95 8.81
N MET A 129 7.54 0.37 8.95
CA MET A 129 8.04 1.28 7.93
C MET A 129 9.53 1.01 7.65
N LYS A 130 9.92 0.99 6.37
CA LYS A 130 11.33 0.88 5.96
C LYS A 130 12.06 2.21 6.02
N GLY A 131 11.38 3.30 5.69
CA GLY A 131 11.86 4.67 5.88
C GLY A 131 11.87 5.08 7.37
N SER A 132 12.25 6.32 7.63
CA SER A 132 12.25 6.90 8.98
C SER A 132 11.22 8.02 9.15
N ALA A 133 10.85 8.69 8.06
CA ALA A 133 9.95 9.83 8.08
C ALA A 133 9.00 9.81 6.88
N ILE A 134 7.81 10.36 7.07
CA ILE A 134 6.76 10.47 6.04
C ILE A 134 6.62 11.94 5.63
N THR A 135 6.56 12.17 4.33
CA THR A 135 6.33 13.48 3.72
C THR A 135 4.84 13.72 3.53
N GLY A 136 4.36 14.85 4.07
CA GLY A 136 2.98 15.30 3.95
C GLY A 136 2.02 14.66 4.96
N PRO A 137 0.72 14.99 4.88
CA PRO A 137 -0.29 14.45 5.78
C PRO A 137 -0.62 13.00 5.45
N ILE A 138 -1.13 12.28 6.44
CA ILE A 138 -1.68 10.93 6.28
C ILE A 138 -3.17 10.90 6.68
N GLY A 139 -3.93 9.98 6.11
CA GLY A 139 -5.30 9.73 6.53
C GLY A 139 -5.38 9.11 7.92
N LYS A 140 -6.30 9.60 8.75
CA LYS A 140 -6.63 9.04 10.07
C LYS A 140 -6.89 7.54 10.01
N GLU A 141 -7.56 7.07 8.96
CA GLU A 141 -7.86 5.66 8.74
C GLU A 141 -6.62 4.80 8.54
N CYS A 142 -5.51 5.37 8.04
CA CYS A 142 -4.23 4.70 8.00
C CYS A 142 -3.55 4.72 9.38
N ALA A 143 -3.62 5.84 10.09
CA ALA A 143 -2.99 6.01 11.39
C ALA A 143 -3.57 5.05 12.44
N ASP A 144 -4.90 4.88 12.45
CA ASP A 144 -5.61 3.97 13.38
C ASP A 144 -5.21 2.49 13.18
N LEU A 145 -4.86 2.12 11.94
CA LEU A 145 -4.51 0.75 11.56
C LEU A 145 -3.01 0.45 11.69
N TRP A 146 -2.16 1.46 11.59
CA TRP A 146 -0.70 1.30 11.50
C TRP A 146 0.01 2.25 12.48
N PRO A 147 0.18 1.86 13.76
CA PRO A 147 0.74 2.74 14.80
C PRO A 147 2.17 3.23 14.48
N ARG A 148 2.98 2.39 13.84
CA ARG A 148 4.34 2.74 13.42
C ARG A 148 4.37 3.81 12.33
N ILE A 149 3.36 3.83 11.45
CA ILE A 149 3.21 4.87 10.42
C ILE A 149 2.67 6.15 11.07
N ALA A 150 1.69 6.03 11.96
CA ALA A 150 1.14 7.16 12.71
C ALA A 150 2.23 7.94 13.49
N SER A 151 3.15 7.23 14.14
CA SER A 151 4.24 7.84 14.91
C SER A 151 5.26 8.61 14.06
N ALA A 152 5.36 8.32 12.76
CA ALA A 152 6.35 8.93 11.87
C ALA A 152 5.73 9.98 10.92
N ALA A 153 4.44 10.26 11.09
CA ALA A 153 3.71 11.21 10.27
C ALA A 153 3.79 12.62 10.86
N ASN A 154 3.95 13.62 9.98
CA ASN A 154 3.98 15.02 10.37
C ASN A 154 2.60 15.56 10.76
N ALA A 155 1.55 15.10 10.06
CA ALA A 155 0.17 15.49 10.29
C ALA A 155 -0.77 14.33 9.96
N ILE A 156 -1.83 14.19 10.78
CA ILE A 156 -2.87 13.17 10.61
C ILE A 156 -4.18 13.91 10.41
N VAL A 157 -4.90 13.59 9.33
CA VAL A 157 -6.17 14.23 8.96
C VAL A 157 -7.26 13.20 8.79
#